data_AF-A0A6N8L1W1-F1
#
_entry.id   AF-A0A6N8L1W1-F1
#
_cell.length_a   1.000
_cell.length_b   1.000
_cell.length_c   1.000
_cell.angle_alpha   90.00
_cell.angle_beta   90.00
_cell.angle_gamma   90.00
#
_symmetry.space_group_name_H-M   'P 1'
#
loop_
_entity.id
_entity.type
_entity.pdbx_description
1 polymer ?
#
loop_
_entity_poly.entity_id
_entity_poly.type
_entity_poly.pdbx_seq_one_letter_code
_entity_poly.pdbx_strand_id
1 'polypeptide(L)'
;MIKYRIPYKSYDNSDWLIEFDIIGYTGTPINARGVADRVGVLSYDGGVDDLWDNPLVNVSLSSAIYNQGQVDQMEFLTLNDRDCKITVTRNGQVKFQGYLIPDNQQIRLASIPYEMEFGATSGLPLLETLQFSVFGAELGTRCPLN
;
A
#
# COMPACT_ATOMS: atom_id res chain seq x y z
N MET A 1 6.64 -8.21 10.98
CA MET A 1 7.76 -7.36 11.45
C MET A 1 8.13 -6.40 10.33
N ILE A 2 8.61 -5.21 10.67
CA ILE A 2 8.93 -4.17 9.68
C ILE A 2 10.15 -4.59 8.84
N LYS A 3 9.96 -4.69 7.52
CA LYS A 3 11.04 -4.96 6.55
C LYS A 3 11.63 -3.68 5.98
N TYR A 4 10.80 -2.71 5.58
CA TYR A 4 11.27 -1.48 4.97
C TYR A 4 10.81 -0.25 5.75
N ARG A 5 11.67 0.77 5.82
CA ARG A 5 11.41 2.05 6.47
C ARG A 5 11.81 3.20 5.56
N ILE A 6 10.92 4.17 5.38
CA ILE A 6 11.15 5.36 4.57
C ILE A 6 10.92 6.58 5.45
N PRO A 7 11.97 7.08 6.14
CA PRO A 7 11.89 8.36 6.81
C PRO A 7 11.92 9.49 5.77
N TYR A 8 11.05 10.47 5.91
CA TYR A 8 11.04 11.67 5.07
C TYR A 8 10.57 12.90 5.86
N LYS A 9 10.86 14.08 5.32
CA LYS A 9 10.35 15.35 5.85
C LYS A 9 9.39 15.97 4.87
N SER A 10 8.27 16.47 5.38
CA SER A 10 7.32 17.28 4.60
C SER A 10 7.77 18.74 4.55
N TYR A 11 7.09 19.51 3.70
CA TYR A 11 7.30 20.96 3.54
C TYR A 11 7.17 21.76 4.84
N ASP A 12 6.34 21.31 5.78
CA ASP A 12 6.17 21.92 7.10
C ASP A 12 7.21 21.45 8.13
N ASN A 13 8.27 20.77 7.68
CA ASN A 13 9.34 20.21 8.50
C ASN A 13 8.88 19.17 9.55
N SER A 14 7.67 18.61 9.39
CA SER A 14 7.24 17.46 10.19
C SER A 14 8.02 16.20 9.80
N ASP A 15 8.29 15.35 10.79
CA ASP A 15 8.92 14.05 10.56
C ASP A 15 7.86 13.03 10.18
N TRP A 16 8.06 12.38 9.04
CA TRP A 16 7.21 11.32 8.56
C TRP A 16 8.00 10.03 8.38
N LEU A 17 7.29 8.91 8.53
CA LEU A 17 7.86 7.59 8.39
C LEU A 17 6.82 6.64 7.79
N ILE A 18 7.19 6.00 6.70
CA ILE A 18 6.43 4.91 6.08
C ILE A 18 7.13 3.60 6.42
N GLU A 19 6.37 2.64 6.95
CA GLU A 19 6.87 1.32 7.32
C GLU A 19 6.10 0.23 6.58
N PHE A 20 6.83 -0.74 6.05
CA PHE A 20 6.28 -1.92 5.38
C PHE A 20 6.51 -3.11 6.30
N ASP A 21 5.44 -3.61 6.89
CA ASP A 21 5.44 -4.86 7.63
C ASP A 21 5.08 -5.99 6.67
N ILE A 22 6.01 -6.93 6.48
CA ILE A 22 5.81 -8.11 5.64
C ILE A 22 5.72 -9.33 6.53
N ILE A 23 4.66 -10.12 6.34
CA ILE A 23 4.45 -11.36 7.10
C ILE A 23 5.63 -12.31 6.84
N GLY A 24 6.15 -12.91 7.92
CA GLY A 24 7.26 -13.86 7.84
C GLY A 24 8.66 -13.23 7.70
N TYR A 25 8.78 -11.91 7.51
CA TYR A 25 10.09 -11.27 7.52
C TYR A 25 10.71 -11.33 8.92
N THR A 26 11.96 -11.81 8.98
CA THR A 26 12.78 -11.82 10.18
C THR A 26 14.13 -11.19 9.84
N GLY A 27 14.42 -10.02 10.42
CA GLY A 27 15.62 -9.28 10.08
C GLY A 27 15.60 -7.84 10.57
N THR A 28 16.67 -7.11 10.25
CA THR A 28 16.77 -5.68 10.57
C THR A 28 16.09 -4.86 9.48
N PRO A 29 15.25 -3.87 9.82
CA PRO A 29 14.60 -3.04 8.82
C PRO A 29 15.58 -2.35 7.88
N ILE A 30 15.27 -2.37 6.59
CA ILE A 30 16.04 -1.74 5.52
C ILE A 30 15.51 -0.33 5.31
N ASN A 31 16.40 0.66 5.41
CA ASN A 31 16.04 2.04 5.13
C ASN A 31 16.09 2.31 3.63
N ALA A 32 15.00 2.86 3.08
CA ALA A 32 14.90 3.31 1.70
C ALA A 32 14.70 4.83 1.64
N ARG A 33 15.02 5.42 0.49
CA ARG A 33 14.90 6.86 0.26
C ARG A 33 13.67 7.15 -0.60
N GLY A 34 12.81 8.03 -0.12
CA GLY A 34 11.68 8.56 -0.88
C GLY A 34 12.09 9.46 -2.04
N VAL A 35 11.25 9.51 -3.06
CA VAL A 35 11.29 10.53 -4.11
C VAL A 35 10.62 11.80 -3.59
N ALA A 36 11.25 12.96 -3.81
CA ALA A 36 10.66 14.24 -3.42
C ALA A 36 9.26 14.40 -4.03
N ASP A 37 8.34 15.01 -3.28
CA ASP A 37 6.94 15.30 -3.68
C ASP A 37 6.05 14.08 -3.93
N ARG A 38 6.61 12.88 -3.98
CA ARG A 38 5.89 11.66 -4.35
C ARG A 38 6.03 10.53 -3.33
N VAL A 39 6.71 10.76 -2.20
CA VAL A 39 6.97 9.71 -1.20
C VAL A 39 5.73 9.30 -0.40
N GLY A 40 4.77 10.19 -0.16
CA GLY A 40 3.66 9.93 0.74
C GLY A 40 2.42 10.73 0.38
N VAL A 41 1.86 10.45 -0.80
CA VAL A 41 0.64 11.08 -1.29
C VAL A 41 -0.55 10.28 -0.78
N LEU A 42 -1.28 10.84 0.18
CA LEU A 42 -2.53 10.28 0.68
C LEU A 42 -3.70 10.91 -0.09
N SER A 43 -4.49 10.07 -0.74
CA SER A 43 -5.70 10.46 -1.46
C SER A 43 -6.92 9.95 -0.70
N TYR A 44 -7.91 10.82 -0.51
CA TYR A 44 -9.13 10.57 0.25
C TYR A 44 -10.33 10.72 -0.68
N ASP A 45 -11.15 9.68 -0.81
CA ASP A 45 -12.41 9.73 -1.58
C ASP A 45 -13.60 9.96 -0.64
N GLY A 46 -13.66 11.16 -0.07
CA GLY A 46 -14.73 11.61 0.81
C GLY A 46 -15.24 12.96 0.33
N GLY A 47 -16.53 13.08 0.02
CA GLY A 47 -17.15 14.32 -0.47
C GLY A 47 -17.30 15.40 0.60
N VAL A 48 -16.32 15.60 1.50
CA VAL A 48 -16.41 16.50 2.65
C VAL A 48 -15.08 17.19 2.92
N ASP A 49 -15.15 18.48 3.29
CA ASP A 49 -14.01 19.39 3.44
C ASP A 49 -13.08 19.09 4.63
N ASP A 50 -13.53 18.34 5.64
CA ASP A 50 -12.69 17.93 6.78
C ASP A 50 -12.24 16.48 6.66
N LEU A 51 -10.93 16.34 6.43
CA LEU A 51 -10.20 15.09 6.20
C LEU A 51 -10.19 14.15 7.41
N TRP A 52 -10.63 14.60 8.58
CA TRP A 52 -10.61 13.84 9.84
C TRP A 52 -12.00 13.53 10.41
N ASP A 53 -13.07 14.10 9.82
CA ASP A 53 -14.44 14.01 10.35
C ASP A 53 -15.22 12.77 9.87
N ASN A 54 -14.74 12.05 8.85
CA ASN A 54 -15.37 10.81 8.40
C ASN A 54 -14.49 9.58 8.63
N PRO A 55 -14.90 8.65 9.51
CA PRO A 55 -14.12 7.43 9.81
C PRO A 55 -14.20 6.36 8.73
N LEU A 56 -15.05 6.52 7.70
CA LEU A 56 -15.32 5.54 6.63
C LEU A 56 -15.02 6.10 5.23
N VAL A 57 -13.87 6.77 5.08
CA VAL A 57 -13.37 7.19 3.75
C VAL A 57 -12.35 6.17 3.27
N ASN A 58 -12.46 5.73 2.01
CA ASN A 58 -11.40 4.96 1.38
C ASN A 58 -10.17 5.86 1.25
N VAL A 59 -9.11 5.52 1.98
CA VAL A 59 -7.83 6.21 1.91
C VAL A 59 -6.89 5.36 1.08
N SER A 60 -6.28 5.97 0.07
CA SER A 60 -5.21 5.36 -0.71
C SER A 60 -3.91 6.10 -0.49
N LEU A 61 -2.83 5.35 -0.39
CA LEU A 61 -1.47 5.87 -0.34
C LEU A 61 -0.78 5.57 -1.67
N SER A 62 -0.18 6.59 -2.26
CA SER A 62 0.80 6.45 -3.34
C SER A 62 2.17 6.90 -2.83
N SER A 63 3.18 6.04 -3.00
CA SER A 63 4.54 6.27 -2.53
C SER A 63 5.55 5.93 -3.61
N ALA A 64 6.44 6.85 -3.92
CA ALA A 64 7.58 6.65 -4.81
C ALA A 64 8.90 6.64 -4.03
N ILE A 65 9.75 5.66 -4.29
CA ILE A 65 11.09 5.51 -3.68
C ILE A 65 12.17 5.28 -4.72
N TYR A 66 13.40 5.68 -4.38
CA TYR A 66 14.58 5.33 -5.16
C TYR A 66 15.10 3.96 -4.76
N ASN A 67 15.03 2.99 -5.66
CA ASN A 67 15.75 1.73 -5.51
C ASN A 67 17.23 1.95 -5.83
N GLN A 68 18.09 1.83 -4.82
CA GLN A 68 19.55 1.84 -4.95
C GLN A 68 20.13 0.41 -4.84
N GLY A 69 19.29 -0.62 -5.00
CA GLY A 69 19.65 -2.03 -4.83
C GLY A 69 19.19 -2.65 -3.51
N GLN A 70 18.59 -1.85 -2.62
CA GLN A 70 18.14 -2.30 -1.30
C GLN A 70 16.73 -2.90 -1.26
N VAL A 71 15.94 -2.74 -2.34
CA VAL A 71 14.56 -3.19 -2.38
C VAL A 71 14.40 -4.27 -3.43
N ASP A 72 13.91 -5.44 -3.02
CA ASP A 72 13.59 -6.53 -3.93
C ASP A 72 12.17 -6.35 -4.49
N GLN A 73 12.09 -5.90 -5.75
CA GLN A 73 10.80 -5.65 -6.41
C GLN A 73 10.06 -6.96 -6.74
N MET A 74 10.78 -8.06 -6.95
CA MET A 74 10.15 -9.36 -7.25
C MET A 74 9.36 -9.89 -6.06
N GLU A 75 9.88 -9.68 -4.85
CA GLU A 75 9.19 -10.08 -3.62
C GLU A 75 7.78 -9.47 -3.58
N PHE A 76 7.65 -8.16 -3.81
CA PHE A 76 6.37 -7.45 -3.73
C PHE A 76 5.31 -7.95 -4.73
N LEU A 77 5.73 -8.43 -5.90
CA LEU A 77 4.82 -8.99 -6.90
C LEU A 77 4.34 -10.40 -6.57
N THR A 78 5.08 -11.10 -5.71
CA THR A 78 4.73 -12.45 -5.26
C THR A 78 3.97 -12.47 -3.94
N LEU A 79 3.83 -11.32 -3.27
CA LEU A 79 3.06 -11.21 -2.04
C LEU A 79 1.57 -11.30 -2.36
N ASN A 80 0.82 -12.04 -1.55
CA ASN A 80 -0.63 -12.01 -1.66
C ASN A 80 -1.15 -10.67 -1.14
N ASP A 81 -2.36 -10.32 -1.56
CA ASP A 81 -3.12 -9.27 -0.93
C ASP A 81 -3.16 -9.52 0.59
N ARG A 82 -2.75 -8.52 1.37
CA ARG A 82 -2.65 -8.52 2.85
C ARG A 82 -1.35 -9.04 3.47
N ASP A 83 -0.42 -9.59 2.69
CA ASP A 83 0.87 -10.04 3.24
C ASP A 83 1.83 -8.87 3.56
N CYS A 84 1.55 -7.69 3.01
CA CYS A 84 2.27 -6.46 3.30
C CYS A 84 1.35 -5.38 3.85
N LYS A 85 1.57 -5.01 5.11
CA LYS A 85 0.86 -3.94 5.81
C LYS A 85 1.73 -2.68 5.82
N ILE A 86 1.18 -1.58 5.31
CA ILE A 86 1.86 -0.30 5.23
C ILE A 86 1.29 0.63 6.30
N THR A 87 2.17 1.20 7.12
CA THR A 87 1.82 2.17 8.15
C THR A 87 2.55 3.47 7.88
N VAL A 88 1.82 4.59 7.86
CA VAL A 88 2.39 5.93 7.77
C VAL A 88 2.22 6.62 9.11
N THR A 89 3.31 7.12 9.66
CA THR A 89 3.34 7.91 10.88
C THR A 89 3.83 9.32 10.62
N ARG A 90 3.24 10.28 11.33
CA ARG A 90 3.66 11.68 11.39
C ARG A 90 3.96 12.04 12.84
N ASN A 91 5.17 12.49 13.15
CA ASN A 91 5.62 12.80 14.50
C ASN A 91 5.30 11.67 15.51
N GLY A 92 5.48 10.41 15.08
CA GLY A 92 5.19 9.22 15.89
C GLY A 92 3.71 8.82 16.01
N GLN A 93 2.78 9.59 15.44
CA GLN A 93 1.35 9.23 15.40
C GLN A 93 0.98 8.56 14.08
N VAL A 94 0.26 7.44 14.13
CA VAL A 94 -0.27 6.76 12.94
C VAL A 94 -1.28 7.67 12.24
N LYS A 95 -1.05 7.94 10.96
CA LYS A 95 -1.95 8.72 10.08
C LYS A 95 -2.62 7.85 9.02
N PHE A 96 -1.98 6.76 8.62
CA PHE A 96 -2.55 5.80 7.69
C PHE A 96 -2.08 4.40 8.04
N GLN A 97 -2.97 3.44 7.85
CA GLN A 97 -2.66 2.03 7.92
C GLN A 97 -3.50 1.27 6.90
N GLY A 98 -2.84 0.51 6.03
CA GLY A 98 -3.50 -0.22 4.96
C GLY A 98 -2.64 -1.38 4.45
N TYR A 99 -3.10 -2.02 3.40
CA TYR A 99 -2.36 -3.11 2.75
C TYR A 99 -1.87 -2.68 1.38
N LEU A 100 -0.71 -3.20 0.98
CA LEU A 100 -0.14 -3.00 -0.35
C LEU A 100 -1.08 -3.57 -1.42
N ILE A 101 -1.22 -2.85 -2.53
CA ILE A 101 -1.89 -3.31 -3.75
C ILE A 101 -0.81 -3.71 -4.77
N PRO A 102 -0.61 -5.00 -5.03
CA PRO A 102 0.41 -5.47 -5.97
C PRO A 102 -0.01 -5.32 -7.45
N ASP A 103 -1.33 -5.30 -7.73
CA ASP A 103 -1.95 -5.48 -9.05
C ASP A 103 -1.54 -4.50 -10.18
N ASN A 104 -0.79 -3.44 -9.89
CA ASN A 104 -0.33 -2.47 -10.90
C ASN A 104 1.18 -2.18 -10.84
N GLN A 105 1.95 -2.96 -10.08
CA GLN A 105 3.40 -2.76 -10.04
C GLN A 105 4.06 -3.30 -11.31
N GLN A 106 4.78 -2.44 -12.02
CA GLN A 106 5.58 -2.84 -13.18
C GLN A 106 7.05 -2.95 -12.78
N ILE A 107 7.68 -4.08 -13.10
CA ILE A 107 9.14 -4.23 -12.93
C ILE A 107 9.81 -3.38 -13.98
N ARG A 108 10.60 -2.39 -13.54
CA ARG A 108 11.43 -1.61 -14.44
C ARG A 108 12.79 -2.27 -14.53
N LEU A 109 13.11 -2.85 -15.68
CA LEU A 109 14.46 -3.35 -15.99
C LEU A 109 15.39 -2.16 -16.31
N ALA A 110 15.71 -1.37 -15.29
CA ALA A 110 16.61 -0.22 -15.37
C ALA A 110 17.85 -0.46 -14.50
N SER A 111 18.98 0.10 -14.90
CA SER A 111 20.16 0.17 -14.04
C SER A 111 19.86 1.03 -12.82
N ILE A 112 20.36 0.61 -11.67
CA ILE A 112 20.25 1.33 -10.40
C ILE A 112 21.00 2.69 -10.52
N PRO A 113 20.47 3.81 -9.99
CA PRO A 113 19.20 3.95 -9.26
C PRO A 113 17.99 4.18 -10.17
N TYR A 114 16.83 3.65 -9.79
CA TYR A 114 15.56 3.89 -10.47
C TYR A 114 14.40 4.11 -9.48
N GLU A 115 13.35 4.79 -9.95
CA GLU A 115 12.14 5.06 -9.16
C GLU A 115 11.19 3.87 -9.20
N MET A 116 10.61 3.54 -8.04
CA MET A 116 9.58 2.52 -7.87
C MET A 116 8.37 3.13 -7.17
N GLU A 117 7.18 2.74 -7.61
CA GLU A 117 5.92 3.25 -7.11
C GLU A 117 5.13 2.15 -6.41
N PHE A 118 4.56 2.50 -5.26
CA PHE A 118 3.77 1.62 -4.40
C PHE A 118 2.40 2.24 -4.16
N GLY A 119 1.36 1.42 -4.26
CA GLY A 119 0.00 1.76 -3.89
C GLY A 119 -0.43 0.98 -2.64
N ALA A 120 -1.14 1.62 -1.71
CA ALA A 120 -1.75 0.95 -0.57
C ALA A 120 -3.17 1.45 -0.33
N THR A 121 -4.04 0.62 0.24
CA THR A 121 -5.42 1.03 0.60
C THR A 121 -5.82 0.53 1.98
N SER A 122 -6.58 1.35 2.70
CA SER A 122 -7.15 1.03 4.02
C SER A 122 -8.47 0.25 3.94
N GLY A 123 -9.05 0.03 2.75
CA GLY A 123 -10.35 -0.63 2.58
C GLY A 123 -10.32 -2.16 2.59
N LEU A 124 -9.16 -2.79 2.39
CA LEU A 124 -9.01 -4.25 2.33
C LEU A 124 -9.36 -5.03 3.62
N PRO A 125 -9.18 -4.51 4.85
CA PRO A 125 -9.67 -5.15 6.07
C PRO A 125 -11.21 -5.21 6.15
N LEU A 126 -11.94 -4.25 5.54
CA LEU A 126 -13.41 -4.24 5.54
C LEU A 126 -14.00 -5.38 4.68
N LEU A 127 -13.18 -5.99 3.82
CA LEU A 127 -13.54 -7.13 2.98
C LEU A 127 -13.21 -8.48 3.64
N GLU A 128 -12.82 -8.53 4.91
CA GLU A 128 -12.42 -9.77 5.60
C GLU A 128 -13.57 -10.78 5.75
N THR A 129 -14.80 -10.31 5.90
CA THR A 129 -16.01 -11.16 6.00
C THR A 129 -16.74 -11.35 4.68
N LEU A 130 -16.34 -10.60 3.65
CA LEU A 130 -16.91 -10.72 2.30
C LEU A 130 -16.09 -11.75 1.54
N GLN A 131 -16.50 -13.01 1.65
CA GLN A 131 -16.07 -14.01 0.68
C GLN A 131 -16.46 -13.51 -0.70
N PHE A 132 -15.53 -13.55 -1.64
CA PHE A 132 -15.83 -13.32 -3.05
C PHE A 132 -16.84 -14.39 -3.49
N SER A 133 -18.13 -14.09 -3.40
CA SER A 133 -19.14 -14.89 -4.06
C SER A 133 -18.99 -14.58 -5.54
N VAL A 134 -18.60 -15.60 -6.31
CA VAL A 134 -18.76 -15.53 -7.76
C VAL A 134 -20.25 -15.32 -7.98
N PHE A 135 -20.65 -14.09 -8.29
CA PHE A 135 -22.03 -13.78 -8.65
C PHE A 135 -22.32 -14.55 -9.95
N GLY A 136 -22.82 -15.78 -9.80
CA GLY A 136 -22.94 -16.76 -10.88
C GLY A 136 -22.87 -18.24 -10.48
N ALA A 137 -22.35 -18.60 -9.29
CA ALA A 137 -22.31 -20.01 -8.88
C ALA A 137 -23.67 -20.57 -8.40
N GLU A 138 -24.67 -19.70 -8.19
CA GLU A 138 -26.04 -20.10 -7.84
C GLU A 138 -27.06 -19.97 -8.99
N LEU A 139 -26.62 -19.72 -10.23
CA LEU A 139 -27.44 -20.01 -11.41
C LEU A 139 -27.32 -21.47 -11.80
N GLY A 140 -27.63 -22.33 -10.83
CA GLY A 140 -27.96 -23.73 -11.02
C GLY A 140 -29.30 -23.85 -11.74
N THR A 141 -29.32 -23.62 -13.04
CA THR A 141 -30.19 -24.31 -14.01
C THR A 141 -29.80 -23.87 -15.41
N ARG A 142 -29.09 -24.75 -16.11
CA ARG A 142 -29.05 -24.76 -17.56
C ARG A 142 -30.51 -24.76 -18.05
N CYS A 143 -30.99 -23.64 -18.59
CA CYS A 143 -32.20 -23.66 -19.39
C CYS A 143 -31.83 -24.35 -20.72
N PRO A 144 -32.38 -25.52 -21.07
CA PRO A 144 -32.13 -26.11 -22.37
C PRO A 144 -32.83 -25.24 -23.42
N LEU A 145 -32.06 -24.80 -24.42
CA LEU A 145 -32.59 -24.20 -25.63
C LEU A 145 -33.38 -25.29 -26.38
N ASN A 146 -34.71 -25.19 -26.36
CA ASN A 146 -35.57 -25.75 -27.40
C ASN A 146 -35.85 -24.66 -28.43
#